data_AF-A0A3D5JJW2-F1
#
_entry.id   AF-A0A3D5JJW2-F1
#
_cell.length_a   1.000
_cell.length_b   1.000
_cell.length_c   1.000
_cell.angle_alpha   90.00
_cell.angle_beta   90.00
_cell.angle_gamma   90.00
#
_symmetry.space_group_name_H-M   'P 1'
#
loop_
_entity.id
_entity.type
_entity.pdbx_description
1 polymer ?
#
loop_
_entity_poly.entity_id
_entity_poly.type
_entity_poly.pdbx_seq_one_letter_code
_entity_poly.pdbx_strand_id
1 'polypeptide(L)' 'MITVENISKNFGGIRAVNDVSLTIETGSITGLIGPNGAG' A
#
# COMPACT_ATOMS: atom_id res chain seq x y z
N MET A 1 -3.76 1.62 15.59
CA MET A 1 -2.56 1.23 14.84
C MET A 1 -2.98 0.22 13.80
N ILE A 2 -2.66 0.48 12.54
CA ILE A 2 -2.89 -0.45 11.43
C ILE A 2 -1.54 -0.75 10.81
N THR A 3 -1.23 -2.02 10.59
CA THR A 3 0.03 -2.45 10.00
C THR A 3 -0.25 -3.46 8.89
N VAL A 4 0.41 -3.27 7.76
CA VAL A 4 0.51 -4.23 6.67
C VAL A 4 1.98 -4.47 6.39
N GLU A 5 2.34 -5.73 6.16
CA GLU A 5 3.72 -6.16 5.98
C GLU A 5 3.84 -7.02 4.73
N ASN A 6 4.81 -6.68 3.88
CA ASN A 6 5.22 -7.47 2.71
C ASN A 6 4.07 -7.84 1.77
N ILE A 7 3.12 -6.92 1.58
CA ILE A 7 1.95 -7.17 0.75
C ILE A 7 2.32 -7.04 -0.73
N SER A 8 1.96 -8.07 -1.49
CA SER A 8 2.03 -8.08 -2.94
C SER A 8 0.65 -8.38 -3.51
N LYS A 9 0.28 -7.71 -4.60
CA LYS A 9 -1.01 -7.92 -5.28
C LYS A 9 -0.84 -7.87 -6.78
N ASN A 10 -1.39 -8.88 -7.44
CA ASN A 10 -1.47 -8.95 -8.89
C ASN A 10 -2.95 -8.90 -9.34
N PHE A 11 -3.19 -8.23 -10.46
CA PHE A 11 -4.44 -8.29 -11.21
C PHE A 11 -4.13 -8.78 -12.62
N GLY A 12 -4.42 -10.06 -12.89
CA GLY A 12 -3.99 -10.71 -14.12
C GLY A 12 -2.46 -10.63 -14.30
N GLY A 13 -2.01 -10.10 -15.44
CA GLY A 13 -0.59 -9.90 -15.73
C GLY A 13 0.04 -8.64 -15.11
N ILE A 14 -0.73 -7.81 -14.40
CA ILE A 14 -0.26 -6.56 -13.82
C ILE A 14 0.07 -6.78 -12.34
N ARG A 15 1.30 -6.43 -11.95
CA ARG A 15 1.70 -6.33 -10.54
C ARG A 15 1.34 -4.93 -10.05
N ALA A 16 0.33 -4.87 -9.19
CA ALA A 16 -0.18 -3.61 -8.64
C ALA A 16 0.75 -3.12 -7.52
N VAL A 17 0.88 -3.92 -6.45
CA VAL A 17 1.87 -3.70 -5.41
C VAL A 17 2.85 -4.87 -5.30
N ASN A 18 4.09 -4.56 -4.97
CA ASN A 18 5.17 -5.52 -4.79
C ASN A 18 5.87 -5.28 -3.45
N ASP A 19 5.73 -6.21 -2.52
CA ASP A 19 6.43 -6.20 -1.24
C ASP A 19 6.31 -4.87 -0.49
N VAL A 20 5.08 -4.39 -0.33
CA VAL A 20 4.77 -3.11 0.32
C VAL A 20 4.44 -3.31 1.80
N SER A 21 5.08 -2.51 2.65
CA SER A 21 4.80 -2.42 4.08
C SER A 21 4.40 -0.99 4.45
N LEU A 22 3.38 -0.85 5.29
CA LEU A 22 2.87 0.44 5.76
C LEU A 22 2.37 0.30 7.20
N THR A 23 2.70 1.29 8.03
CA THR A 23 2.13 1.44 9.37
C THR A 23 1.44 2.79 9.48
N ILE A 24 0.21 2.78 10.02
CA ILE A 24 -0.58 3.98 10.33
C ILE A 24 -0.75 4.05 11.85
N GLU A 25 -0.20 5.11 12.43
CA GLU A 25 -0.18 5.34 13.88
C GLU A 25 -1.56 5.71 14.41
N THR A 26 -1.85 5.31 15.66
CA THR A 26 -3.11 5.65 16.32
C THR A 26 -3.25 7.17 16.49
N GLY A 27 -4.39 7.74 16.11
CA GLY A 27 -4.65 9.17 16.23
C GLY A 27 -4.00 10.03 15.13
N SER A 28 -3.41 9.41 14.11
CA SER A 28 -2.83 10.11 12.96
C SER A 28 -3.78 10.14 11.75
N ILE A 29 -3.57 11.12 10.87
CA ILE A 29 -4.15 11.15 9.53
C ILE A 29 -3.00 10.94 8.54
N THR A 30 -3.12 9.91 7.70
CA THR A 30 -2.12 9.56 6.68
C THR A 30 -2.70 9.75 5.29
N GLY A 31 -2.07 10.56 4.47
CA GLY A 31 -2.37 10.70 3.04
C GLY A 31 -1.40 9.87 2.20
N LEU A 32 -1.93 9.00 1.34
CA LEU A 32 -1.15 8.30 0.31
C LEU A 32 -1.51 8.90 -1.05
N ILE A 33 -0.49 9.38 -1.78
CA ILE A 33 -0.67 10.03 -3.08
C ILE A 33 0.18 9.36 -4.14
N GLY A 34 -0.29 9.39 -5.38
CA GLY A 34 0.41 8.87 -6.54
C GLY A 34 -0.41 9.06 -7.81
N PRO A 35 0.21 8.96 -9.00
CA PRO A 35 -0.52 8.94 -10.26
C PRO A 35 -1.42 7.70 -10.38
N ASN A 36 -2.37 7.73 -11.33
CA ASN A 36 -3.25 6.58 -11.58
C ASN A 36 -2.42 5.33 -11.90
N GLY A 37 -2.63 4.26 -11.13
CA GLY A 37 -1.91 3.00 -11.29
C GLY A 37 -0.52 2.94 -10.65
N ALA A 38 -0.16 3.87 -9.76
CA ALA A 38 1.12 3.88 -9.04
C ALA A 38 1.30 2.72 -8.03
N GLY A 39 0.22 2.03 -7.71
CA GLY A 39 0.15 0.88 -6.82
C GLY A 39 -1.17 0.16 -7.01
#